data_AF-A0A286GKI2-F1
#
_entry.id   AF-A0A286GKI2-F1
#
_cell.length_a   1.000
_cell.length_b   1.000
_cell.length_c   1.000
_cell.angle_alpha   90.00
_cell.angle_beta   90.00
_cell.angle_gamma   90.00
#
_symmetry.space_group_name_H-M   'P 1'
#
loop_
_entity.id
_entity.type
_entity.pdbx_description
1 polymer ?
#
loop_
_entity_poly.entity_id
_entity_poly.type
_entity_poly.pdbx_seq_one_letter_code
_entity_poly.pdbx_strand_id
1 'polypeptide(L)'
;MKTLCSILVAFLLTGLEANAQITGYALDEDPVFTATVAQHLHYPATAIRGSVYGRFYVKFSIDSTGSLQNIAVLYPQISPKIAKSLGFEYELINSLRQVPRLTSRYRGSYILPVAFVYINYNEDSKPRVPTNTLPEKYLDNSLILNEVKVVGRSDMYRSLRPLSGNAPASRQVVLF
;
A
#
# COMPACT_ATOMS: atom_id res chain seq x y z
N MET A 1 30.32 33.18 58.17
CA MET A 1 29.63 33.90 57.08
C MET A 1 30.02 33.25 55.75
N LYS A 2 29.01 32.81 54.99
CA LYS A 2 28.99 32.58 53.52
C LYS A 2 29.62 31.28 52.97
N THR A 3 28.83 30.22 53.05
CA THR A 3 28.26 29.41 51.94
C THR A 3 28.91 29.43 50.54
N LEU A 4 29.01 28.23 49.92
CA LEU A 4 28.32 27.76 48.69
C LEU A 4 29.19 27.16 47.54
N CYS A 5 28.55 26.18 46.87
CA CYS A 5 28.81 25.52 45.57
C CYS A 5 29.85 24.39 45.55
N SER A 6 29.51 23.11 45.70
CA SER A 6 28.50 22.23 45.06
C SER A 6 28.94 21.63 43.70
N ILE A 7 28.52 20.36 43.55
CA ILE A 7 28.23 19.60 42.32
C ILE A 7 29.30 18.61 41.84
N LEU A 8 29.33 17.47 42.55
CA LEU A 8 28.91 16.15 42.06
C LEU A 8 29.41 15.72 40.67
N VAL A 9 30.46 14.89 40.70
CA VAL A 9 30.83 13.97 39.63
C VAL A 9 29.73 12.92 39.49
N ALA A 10 28.91 13.04 38.45
CA ALA A 10 27.97 12.00 38.02
C ALA A 10 28.08 11.85 36.48
N PHE A 11 29.27 11.48 36.02
CA PHE A 11 29.49 10.92 34.69
C PHE A 11 29.44 9.40 34.84
N LEU A 12 28.27 8.79 34.64
CA LEU A 12 28.09 7.39 34.24
C LEU A 12 26.59 7.08 34.22
N LEU A 13 26.14 6.48 33.12
CA LEU A 13 24.74 6.18 32.74
C LEU A 13 24.04 7.24 31.89
N THR A 14 24.68 7.70 30.83
CA THR A 14 23.94 7.90 29.58
C THR A 14 23.62 6.51 29.04
N GLY A 15 22.41 6.02 29.30
CA GLY A 15 21.89 4.84 28.61
C GLY A 15 21.96 5.08 27.10
N LEU A 16 22.55 4.14 26.38
CA LEU A 16 22.32 4.02 24.95
C LEU A 16 20.84 3.69 24.76
N GLU A 17 20.01 4.70 24.53
CA GLU A 17 18.81 4.52 23.72
C GLU A 17 19.32 4.25 22.31
N ALA A 18 19.55 2.97 22.01
CA ALA A 18 19.93 2.51 20.69
C ALA A 18 18.77 2.83 19.74
N ASN A 19 18.95 3.94 19.04
CA ASN A 19 18.33 4.37 17.79
C ASN A 19 17.54 3.25 17.08
N ALA A 20 16.25 3.11 17.39
CA ALA A 20 15.32 2.30 16.60
C ALA A 20 14.90 3.09 15.36
N GLN A 21 15.88 3.44 14.54
CA GLN A 21 15.67 4.15 13.29
C GLN A 21 16.42 3.36 12.21
N ILE A 22 15.69 3.03 11.15
CA ILE A 22 16.11 2.30 9.93
C ILE A 22 15.86 0.77 9.98
N THR A 23 14.58 0.36 9.93
CA THR A 23 14.19 -0.97 9.39
C THR A 23 13.23 -0.87 8.19
N GLY A 24 12.78 0.33 7.82
CA GLY A 24 11.86 0.57 6.70
C GLY A 24 12.35 0.12 5.32
N TYR A 25 13.65 0.04 5.11
CA TYR A 25 14.21 -0.35 3.82
C TYR A 25 14.35 -1.88 3.63
N ALA A 26 14.13 -2.68 4.67
CA ALA A 26 14.44 -4.11 4.60
C ALA A 26 13.28 -4.97 4.05
N LEU A 27 12.02 -4.52 4.14
CA LEU A 27 10.86 -5.29 3.68
C LEU A 27 10.61 -5.11 2.17
N ASP A 28 10.81 -3.91 1.65
CA ASP A 28 10.71 -3.62 0.20
C ASP A 28 11.74 -4.38 -0.64
N GLU A 29 12.82 -4.82 -0.02
CA GLU A 29 13.89 -5.60 -0.66
C GLU A 29 13.76 -7.11 -0.37
N ASP A 30 12.79 -7.52 0.45
CA ASP A 30 12.59 -8.93 0.76
C ASP A 30 12.02 -9.66 -0.48
N PRO A 31 12.73 -10.67 -1.02
CA PRO A 31 12.33 -11.34 -2.24
C PRO A 31 11.03 -12.14 -2.07
N VAL A 32 10.76 -12.63 -0.85
CA VAL A 32 9.55 -13.41 -0.58
C VAL A 32 8.33 -12.50 -0.59
N PHE A 33 8.39 -11.37 0.12
CA PHE A 33 7.33 -10.37 0.12
C PHE A 33 7.08 -9.82 -1.29
N THR A 34 8.12 -9.31 -1.95
CA THR A 34 8.00 -8.67 -3.27
C THR A 34 7.49 -9.63 -4.35
N ALA A 35 8.04 -10.85 -4.42
CA ALA A 35 7.58 -11.84 -5.40
C ALA A 35 6.14 -12.29 -5.12
N THR A 36 5.77 -12.49 -3.84
CA THR A 36 4.42 -12.94 -3.50
C THR A 36 3.38 -11.88 -3.83
N VAL A 37 3.65 -10.61 -3.50
CA VAL A 37 2.75 -9.50 -3.87
C VAL A 37 2.65 -9.39 -5.39
N ALA A 38 3.77 -9.41 -6.11
CA ALA A 38 3.77 -9.31 -7.57
C ALA A 38 3.02 -10.46 -8.25
N GLN A 39 3.09 -11.68 -7.69
CA GLN A 39 2.44 -12.86 -8.24
C GLN A 39 0.92 -12.87 -8.06
N HIS A 40 0.43 -12.35 -6.92
CA HIS A 40 -0.97 -12.49 -6.52
C HIS A 40 -1.80 -11.21 -6.59
N LEU A 41 -1.16 -10.07 -6.86
CA LEU A 41 -1.84 -8.78 -7.00
C LEU A 41 -2.15 -8.51 -8.48
N HIS A 42 -3.40 -8.73 -8.87
CA HIS A 42 -3.86 -8.51 -10.23
C HIS A 42 -4.68 -7.22 -10.38
N TYR A 43 -4.95 -6.83 -11.62
CA TYR A 43 -5.90 -5.74 -11.86
C TYR A 43 -7.34 -6.30 -11.85
N PRO A 44 -8.27 -5.79 -11.02
CA PRO A 44 -9.62 -6.34 -10.95
C PRO A 44 -10.37 -6.27 -12.28
N ALA A 45 -10.95 -7.39 -12.70
CA ALA A 45 -11.72 -7.48 -13.95
C ALA A 45 -12.89 -6.49 -14.02
N THR A 46 -13.59 -6.26 -12.91
CA THR A 46 -14.70 -5.30 -12.85
C THR A 46 -14.23 -3.85 -12.98
N ALA A 47 -13.04 -3.52 -12.46
CA ALA A 47 -12.41 -2.22 -12.64
C ALA A 47 -11.96 -1.99 -14.10
N ILE A 48 -11.40 -3.01 -14.76
CA ILE A 48 -11.07 -2.97 -16.20
C ILE A 48 -12.33 -2.65 -17.01
N ARG A 49 -13.41 -3.40 -16.80
CA ARG A 49 -14.69 -3.19 -17.50
C ARG A 49 -15.24 -1.77 -17.32
N GLY A 50 -14.98 -1.16 -16.16
CA GLY A 50 -15.41 0.21 -15.85
C GLY A 50 -14.39 1.30 -16.19
N SER A 51 -13.25 0.96 -16.81
CA SER A 51 -12.11 1.88 -17.04
C SER A 51 -11.68 2.63 -15.78
N VAL A 52 -11.67 1.95 -14.63
CA VAL A 52 -11.41 2.58 -13.34
C VAL A 52 -9.98 2.34 -12.92
N TYR A 53 -9.29 3.39 -12.49
CA TYR A 53 -7.90 3.36 -12.01
C TYR A 53 -7.79 4.10 -10.67
N GLY A 54 -6.70 3.89 -9.92
CA GLY A 54 -6.57 4.54 -8.61
C GLY A 54 -5.33 4.08 -7.84
N ARG A 55 -4.87 4.94 -6.92
CA ARG A 55 -3.85 4.57 -5.94
C ARG A 55 -4.53 4.21 -4.63
N PHE A 56 -4.19 3.05 -4.09
CA PHE A 56 -4.65 2.59 -2.80
C PHE A 56 -3.48 2.52 -1.83
N TYR A 57 -3.75 2.74 -0.56
CA TYR A 57 -2.79 2.61 0.52
C TYR A 57 -3.34 1.54 1.45
N VAL A 58 -2.62 0.43 1.55
CA VAL A 58 -3.02 -0.70 2.40
C VAL A 58 -2.18 -0.67 3.65
N LYS A 59 -2.82 -0.68 4.81
CA LYS A 59 -2.13 -0.80 6.09
C LYS A 59 -2.12 -2.26 6.53
N PHE A 60 -1.00 -2.70 7.09
CA PHE A 60 -0.88 -3.99 7.73
C PHE A 60 0.21 -3.94 8.81
N SER A 61 0.30 -5.00 9.61
CA SER A 61 1.36 -5.18 10.59
C SER A 61 1.98 -6.56 10.48
N ILE A 62 3.26 -6.69 10.79
CA ILE A 62 3.94 -7.98 10.94
C ILE A 62 4.14 -8.24 12.43
N ASP A 63 3.68 -9.40 12.91
CA ASP A 63 3.79 -9.80 14.31
C ASP A 63 5.16 -10.42 14.66
N SER A 64 5.35 -10.83 15.92
CA SER A 64 6.60 -11.46 16.38
C SER A 64 6.88 -12.83 15.74
N THR A 65 5.89 -13.45 15.10
CA THR A 65 6.05 -14.70 14.35
C THR A 65 6.38 -14.47 12.88
N GLY A 66 6.40 -13.19 12.44
CA GLY A 66 6.60 -12.81 11.05
C GLY A 66 5.33 -12.94 10.19
N SER A 67 4.16 -13.13 10.80
CA SER A 67 2.89 -13.22 10.08
C SER A 67 2.31 -11.82 9.82
N LEU A 68 1.75 -11.61 8.63
CA LEU A 68 1.00 -10.39 8.31
C LEU A 68 -0.37 -10.43 8.99
N GLN A 69 -0.75 -9.31 9.61
CA GLN A 69 -1.98 -9.12 10.37
C GLN A 69 -2.59 -7.75 10.06
N ASN A 70 -3.82 -7.53 10.50
CA ASN A 70 -4.50 -6.22 10.45
C ASN A 70 -4.51 -5.57 9.05
N ILE A 71 -4.62 -6.39 8.00
CA ILE A 71 -4.61 -5.94 6.61
C ILE A 71 -5.92 -5.20 6.31
N ALA A 72 -5.83 -3.91 6.00
CA ALA A 72 -6.98 -3.08 5.67
C ALA A 72 -6.62 -1.98 4.66
N VAL A 73 -7.55 -1.65 3.76
CA VAL A 73 -7.39 -0.49 2.88
C VAL A 73 -7.59 0.79 3.69
N LEU A 74 -6.53 1.57 3.83
CA LEU A 74 -6.49 2.82 4.58
C LEU A 74 -7.02 4.01 3.77
N TYR A 75 -6.72 4.05 2.47
CA TYR A 75 -7.10 5.14 1.59
C TYR A 75 -7.09 4.69 0.11
N PRO A 76 -7.93 5.25 -0.77
CA PRO A 76 -9.07 6.13 -0.50
C PRO A 76 -10.17 5.41 0.27
N GLN A 77 -10.91 6.16 1.10
CA GLN A 77 -12.14 5.69 1.70
C GLN A 77 -13.26 5.88 0.68
N ILE A 78 -13.87 4.79 0.25
CA ILE A 78 -14.98 4.78 -0.70
C ILE A 78 -16.13 3.98 -0.09
N SER A 79 -17.37 4.26 -0.53
CA SER A 79 -18.52 3.54 0.02
C SER A 79 -18.38 2.02 -0.17
N PRO A 80 -18.81 1.19 0.81
CA PRO A 80 -18.69 -0.27 0.72
C PRO A 80 -19.31 -0.88 -0.54
N LYS A 81 -20.40 -0.27 -1.03
CA LYS A 81 -21.06 -0.67 -2.29
C LYS A 81 -20.14 -0.48 -3.49
N ILE A 82 -19.43 0.64 -3.57
CA ILE A 82 -18.50 0.93 -4.67
C ILE A 82 -17.25 0.06 -4.54
N ALA A 83 -16.69 -0.07 -3.33
CA ALA A 83 -15.53 -0.93 -3.06
C ALA A 83 -15.78 -2.37 -3.54
N LYS A 84 -16.91 -2.95 -3.14
CA LYS A 84 -17.32 -4.30 -3.54
C LYS A 84 -17.50 -4.45 -5.05
N SER A 85 -18.06 -3.42 -5.71
CA SER A 85 -18.29 -3.45 -7.16
C SER A 85 -16.99 -3.40 -7.97
N LEU A 86 -16.00 -2.62 -7.50
CA LEU A 86 -14.73 -2.43 -8.21
C LEU A 86 -13.68 -3.51 -7.92
N GLY A 87 -13.76 -4.18 -6.77
CA GLY A 87 -12.92 -5.33 -6.46
C GLY A 87 -11.47 -5.03 -6.03
N PHE A 88 -11.02 -3.76 -6.04
CA PHE A 88 -9.66 -3.40 -5.63
C PHE A 88 -9.32 -3.85 -4.21
N GLU A 89 -10.21 -3.59 -3.25
CA GLU A 89 -9.99 -3.96 -1.85
C GLU A 89 -9.86 -5.47 -1.66
N TYR A 90 -10.70 -6.26 -2.34
CA TYR A 90 -10.60 -7.71 -2.32
C TYR A 90 -9.23 -8.18 -2.81
N GLU A 91 -8.78 -7.64 -3.94
CA GLU A 91 -7.52 -8.01 -4.58
C GLU A 91 -6.32 -7.67 -3.70
N LEU A 92 -6.29 -6.47 -3.11
CA LEU A 92 -5.25 -5.99 -2.21
C LEU A 92 -5.15 -6.85 -0.94
N ILE A 93 -6.28 -7.15 -0.32
CA ILE A 93 -6.32 -7.96 0.91
C ILE A 93 -5.94 -9.41 0.59
N ASN A 94 -6.47 -9.96 -0.51
CA ASN A 94 -6.21 -11.34 -0.89
C ASN A 94 -4.75 -11.57 -1.26
N SER A 95 -4.10 -10.66 -1.99
CA SER A 95 -2.69 -10.79 -2.35
C SER A 95 -1.78 -10.78 -1.13
N LEU A 96 -2.02 -9.87 -0.18
CA LEU A 96 -1.23 -9.78 1.06
C LEU A 96 -1.44 -10.99 1.98
N ARG A 97 -2.62 -11.63 1.94
CA ARG A 97 -2.88 -12.89 2.66
C ARG A 97 -2.10 -14.07 2.08
N GLN A 98 -1.63 -13.99 0.83
CA GLN A 98 -0.78 -15.04 0.25
C GLN A 98 0.67 -14.95 0.71
N VAL A 99 1.09 -13.83 1.32
CA VAL A 99 2.44 -13.65 1.82
C VAL A 99 2.70 -14.70 2.92
N PRO A 100 3.68 -15.59 2.72
CA PRO A 100 4.02 -16.58 3.74
C PRO A 100 4.63 -15.88 4.96
N ARG A 101 4.80 -16.62 6.06
CA ARG A 101 5.46 -16.09 7.25
C ARG A 101 6.86 -15.60 6.89
N LEU A 102 7.12 -14.34 7.23
CA LEU A 102 8.41 -13.71 7.06
C LEU A 102 9.27 -13.91 8.32
N THR A 103 10.45 -13.31 8.35
CA THR A 103 11.28 -13.32 9.56
C THR A 103 10.80 -12.25 10.54
N SER A 104 10.93 -12.52 11.85
CA SER A 104 10.44 -11.63 12.91
C SER A 104 11.15 -10.27 12.97
N ARG A 105 12.29 -10.10 12.28
CA ARG A 105 12.99 -8.82 12.12
C ARG A 105 12.12 -7.75 11.45
N TYR A 106 11.11 -8.18 10.68
CA TYR A 106 10.18 -7.30 9.99
C TYR A 106 9.00 -6.87 10.86
N ARG A 107 8.97 -7.23 12.15
CA ARG A 107 7.91 -6.81 13.06
C ARG A 107 7.74 -5.29 13.03
N GLY A 108 6.51 -4.83 12.84
CA GLY A 108 6.19 -3.42 12.71
C GLY A 108 4.88 -3.17 11.98
N SER A 109 4.54 -1.89 11.80
CA SER A 109 3.37 -1.44 11.03
C SER A 109 3.83 -0.83 9.71
N TYR A 110 3.10 -1.12 8.64
CA TYR A 110 3.46 -0.75 7.28
C TYR A 110 2.27 -0.17 6.53
N ILE A 111 2.58 0.72 5.60
CA ILE A 111 1.64 1.20 4.59
C ILE A 111 2.24 0.86 3.22
N LEU A 112 1.52 0.07 2.42
CA LEU A 112 1.88 -0.25 1.04
C LEU A 112 1.07 0.62 0.06
N PRO A 113 1.72 1.56 -0.65
CA PRO A 113 1.11 2.22 -1.79
C PRO A 113 0.99 1.25 -2.97
N VAL A 114 -0.19 1.18 -3.56
CA VAL A 114 -0.46 0.39 -4.77
C VAL A 114 -1.13 1.27 -5.81
N ALA A 115 -0.46 1.51 -6.93
CA ALA A 115 -1.00 2.24 -8.06
C ALA A 115 -1.55 1.27 -9.12
N PHE A 116 -2.87 1.25 -9.27
CA PHE A 116 -3.53 0.65 -10.42
C PHE A 116 -3.52 1.67 -11.56
N VAL A 117 -2.66 1.45 -12.54
CA VAL A 117 -2.47 2.29 -13.72
C VAL A 117 -3.24 1.71 -14.89
N TYR A 118 -3.97 2.53 -15.64
CA TYR A 118 -4.85 2.04 -16.71
C TYR A 118 -4.52 2.62 -18.07
N ILE A 119 -4.50 1.81 -19.11
CA ILE A 119 -4.35 2.27 -20.50
C ILE A 119 -5.69 2.05 -21.22
N ASN A 120 -6.31 3.13 -21.68
CA ASN A 120 -7.55 3.06 -22.44
C ASN A 120 -7.30 3.34 -23.93
N TYR A 121 -7.12 2.29 -24.73
CA TYR A 121 -6.87 2.40 -26.16
C TYR A 121 -8.01 3.05 -26.96
N ASN A 122 -9.20 3.23 -26.37
CA ASN A 122 -10.30 4.00 -26.98
C ASN A 122 -10.13 5.52 -26.83
N GLU A 123 -9.28 5.97 -25.90
CA GLU A 123 -8.95 7.39 -25.71
C GLU A 123 -7.60 7.72 -26.34
N ASP A 124 -6.53 7.11 -25.82
CA ASP A 124 -5.16 7.24 -26.29
C ASP A 124 -4.30 6.09 -25.71
N SER A 125 -3.06 5.95 -26.18
CA SER A 125 -2.14 4.91 -25.68
C SER A 125 -1.35 5.34 -24.43
N LYS A 126 -1.71 6.43 -23.77
CA LYS A 126 -0.99 6.95 -22.60
C LYS A 126 -1.53 6.33 -21.30
N PRO A 127 -0.66 5.91 -20.38
CA PRO A 127 -1.09 5.41 -19.08
C PRO A 127 -1.77 6.49 -18.23
N ARG A 128 -2.95 6.15 -17.69
CA ARG A 128 -3.65 6.92 -16.66
C ARG A 128 -3.05 6.55 -15.30
N VAL A 129 -2.15 7.40 -14.83
CA VAL A 129 -1.48 7.24 -13.53
C VAL A 129 -2.30 7.94 -12.45
N PRO A 130 -2.60 7.29 -11.32
CA PRO A 130 -3.35 7.93 -10.24
C PRO A 130 -2.62 9.13 -9.63
N THR A 131 -3.36 10.19 -9.34
CA THR A 131 -2.83 11.43 -8.74
C THR A 131 -3.14 11.57 -7.26
N ASN A 132 -4.04 10.75 -6.70
CA ASN A 132 -4.40 10.85 -5.29
C ASN A 132 -3.22 10.45 -4.39
N THR A 133 -3.02 11.19 -3.31
CA THR A 133 -1.95 10.97 -2.32
C THR A 133 -2.57 10.63 -0.97
N LEU A 134 -1.80 9.95 -0.10
CA LEU A 134 -2.24 9.64 1.26
C LEU A 134 -2.32 10.94 2.08
N PRO A 135 -3.50 11.32 2.61
CA PRO A 135 -3.60 12.49 3.47
C PRO A 135 -2.80 12.32 4.77
N GLU A 136 -2.19 13.40 5.24
CA GLU A 136 -1.32 13.41 6.43
C GLU A 136 -2.00 12.83 7.69
N LYS A 137 -3.32 13.01 7.85
CA LYS A 137 -4.10 12.45 8.96
C LYS A 137 -4.06 10.92 9.08
N TYR A 138 -3.66 10.22 8.02
CA TYR A 138 -3.51 8.76 8.01
C TYR A 138 -2.06 8.32 8.24
N LEU A 139 -1.12 9.26 8.26
CA LEU A 139 0.26 9.00 8.65
C LEU A 139 0.30 8.81 10.15
N ASP A 140 0.88 7.68 10.56
CA ASP A 140 1.19 7.37 11.95
C ASP A 140 2.61 6.78 12.01
N ASN A 141 2.92 6.02 13.05
CA ASN A 141 4.23 5.38 13.20
C ASN A 141 4.46 4.19 12.23
N SER A 142 3.69 4.06 11.15
CA SER A 142 3.88 3.03 10.13
C SER A 142 4.96 3.42 9.13
N LEU A 143 5.73 2.42 8.69
CA LEU A 143 6.72 2.58 7.62
C LEU A 143 6.02 2.54 6.27
N ILE A 144 6.23 3.57 5.43
CA ILE A 144 5.69 3.60 4.07
C ILE A 144 6.64 2.85 3.16
N LEU A 145 6.11 1.84 2.48
CA LEU A 145 6.82 1.00 1.52
C LEU A 145 6.88 1.63 0.13
N ASN A 146 7.73 1.08 -0.73
CA ASN A 146 7.81 1.43 -2.13
C ASN A 146 6.49 1.14 -2.85
N GLU A 147 6.10 2.02 -3.77
CA GLU A 147 4.86 1.86 -4.53
C GLU A 147 4.92 0.65 -5.47
N VAL A 148 3.94 -0.24 -5.34
CA VAL A 148 3.70 -1.32 -6.30
C VAL A 148 2.79 -0.82 -7.42
N LYS A 149 3.19 -1.06 -8.67
CA LYS A 149 2.42 -0.67 -9.86
C LYS A 149 1.78 -1.88 -10.52
N VAL A 150 0.48 -1.81 -10.75
CA VAL A 150 -0.30 -2.84 -11.44
C VAL A 150 -0.94 -2.21 -12.67
N VAL A 151 -0.63 -2.73 -13.86
CA VAL A 151 -1.09 -2.14 -15.12
C VAL A 151 -2.26 -2.92 -15.69
N GLY A 152 -3.37 -2.22 -15.91
CA GLY A 152 -4.57 -2.71 -16.59
C GLY A 152 -4.73 -2.05 -17.96
N ARG A 153 -5.43 -2.71 -18.89
CA ARG A 153 -5.65 -2.21 -20.25
C ARG A 153 -7.07 -2.49 -20.73
N SER A 154 -7.62 -1.62 -21.57
CA SER A 154 -8.98 -1.78 -22.11
C SER A 154 -9.16 -2.98 -23.05
N ASP A 155 -8.06 -3.52 -23.58
CA ASP A 155 -8.04 -4.73 -24.40
C ASP A 155 -7.81 -6.02 -23.58
N MET A 156 -7.58 -5.92 -22.27
CA MET A 156 -7.50 -7.08 -21.39
C MET A 156 -8.87 -7.75 -21.31
N TYR A 157 -8.86 -9.05 -21.59
CA TYR A 157 -10.04 -9.93 -21.60
C TYR A 157 -11.08 -9.51 -22.65
N ARG A 158 -11.03 -10.15 -23.83
CA ARG A 158 -12.04 -9.97 -24.89
C ARG A 158 -13.48 -10.19 -24.37
N SER A 159 -13.66 -11.09 -23.40
CA SER A 159 -14.94 -11.37 -22.75
C SER A 159 -15.51 -10.21 -21.92
N LEU A 160 -14.69 -9.23 -21.53
CA LEU A 160 -15.11 -8.08 -20.73
C LEU A 160 -15.47 -6.86 -21.57
N ARG A 161 -15.40 -6.95 -22.90
CA ARG A 161 -15.76 -5.83 -23.78
C ARG A 161 -17.25 -5.50 -23.64
N PRO A 162 -17.60 -4.21 -23.54
CA PRO A 162 -18.99 -3.78 -23.63
C PRO A 162 -19.62 -4.20 -24.96
N LEU A 163 -20.94 -4.38 -24.98
CA LEU A 163 -21.70 -4.68 -26.21
C LEU A 163 -21.52 -3.59 -27.28
N SER A 164 -21.25 -2.34 -26.86
CA SER A 164 -20.91 -1.23 -27.76
C SER A 164 -19.56 -1.40 -28.47
N GLY A 165 -18.73 -2.35 -28.03
CA GLY A 165 -17.35 -2.53 -28.47
C GLY A 165 -16.35 -1.50 -27.89
N ASN A 166 -16.85 -0.43 -27.25
CA ASN A 166 -16.05 0.68 -26.74
C ASN A 166 -16.01 0.69 -25.22
N ALA A 167 -14.81 0.70 -24.65
CA ALA A 167 -14.62 0.88 -23.21
C ALA A 167 -15.15 2.26 -22.77
N PRO A 168 -15.73 2.38 -21.56
CA PRO A 168 -16.14 3.68 -21.04
C PRO A 168 -14.93 4.60 -20.83
N ALA A 169 -15.19 5.90 -20.66
CA ALA A 169 -14.15 6.86 -20.31
C ALA A 169 -13.47 6.50 -18.99
N SER A 170 -12.16 6.71 -18.95
CA SER A 170 -11.30 6.42 -17.82
C SER A 170 -11.64 7.33 -16.66
N ARG A 171 -11.74 6.76 -15.46
CA ARG A 171 -12.01 7.53 -14.24
C ARG A 171 -11.16 7.07 -13.08
N GLN A 172 -10.58 8.03 -12.37
CA GLN A 172 -9.90 7.75 -11.12
C GLN A 172 -10.93 7.43 -10.04
N VAL A 173 -10.58 6.53 -9.12
CA VAL A 173 -11.26 6.42 -7.84
C VAL A 173 -11.08 7.74 -7.09
N VAL A 174 -12.17 8.46 -6.91
CA VAL A 174 -12.23 9.69 -6.09
C VAL A 174 -12.89 9.38 -4.76
N LEU A 175 -12.56 10.17 -3.74
CA LEU A 175 -13.30 10.18 -2.48
C LEU A 175 -14.75 10.62 -2.77
N PHE A 176 -15.71 9.97 -2.13
CA PHE A 176 -17.11 10.40 -2.09
C PHE A 176 -17.44 10.94 -0.71
#